data_AF-D4JSY7-F1
#
_entry.id   AF-D4JSY7-F1
#
_cell.length_a   1.000
_cell.length_b   1.000
_cell.length_c   1.000
_cell.angle_alpha   90.00
_cell.angle_beta   90.00
_cell.angle_gamma   90.00
#
_symmetry.space_group_name_H-M   'P 1'
#
loop_
_entity.id
_entity.type
_entity.pdbx_description
1 polymer ?
#
loop_
_entity_poly.entity_id
_entity_poly.type
_entity_poly.pdbx_seq_one_letter_code
_entity_poly.pdbx_strand_id
1 'polypeptide(L)'
;MSATVAAALKKIAVAVLTNKKLRRVVLGIILGIIIIIMMPMAAILSIFSGDIDIDTDRLQDIVMEEMSDEEKAKLQTVEDMMNAIESAMTEKGFTAERTKEAQVLYTLALYDYAKADDFVDKLIGCFAEDQTDEQLIAAVNAAFGTELKTEGYSKVMNSIRAKAINVSKFVDPETKNNVDLAEWAKQAYAKKWGYVYGTYGEVLNESILTTKISQFPEQVGENEEFIRQHWLGGRTADCIGLIKGYAWFNCETGQIEYRSNGVRDTGSDPMLDMATEKGTIDTMPDIPGIAVWMDGHIGIYVGDGQTIHAANTELGVIMTPLAQSGWTHWLKIPYITYLENTE
;
A
#
# COMPACT_ATOMS: atom_id res chain seq x y z
N MET A 1 -5.94 30.83 3.18
CA MET A 1 -5.11 30.55 4.38
C MET A 1 -5.26 31.69 5.38
N SER A 2 -5.83 31.43 6.56
CA SER A 2 -6.03 32.46 7.59
C SER A 2 -4.77 32.61 8.45
N ALA A 3 -4.31 33.85 8.64
CA ALA A 3 -3.06 34.22 9.33
C ALA A 3 -2.93 33.64 10.76
N THR A 4 -4.02 33.21 11.38
CA THR A 4 -4.05 32.59 12.71
C THR A 4 -3.62 31.12 12.71
N VAL A 5 -3.86 30.36 11.64
CA VAL A 5 -3.45 28.95 11.51
C VAL A 5 -1.95 28.85 11.24
N ALA A 6 -1.41 29.76 10.41
CA ALA A 6 0.02 29.89 10.18
C ALA A 6 0.79 30.27 11.46
N ALA A 7 0.22 31.10 12.33
CA ALA A 7 0.84 31.49 13.59
C ALA A 7 0.87 30.35 14.63
N ALA A 8 -0.16 29.50 14.67
CA ALA A 8 -0.20 28.33 15.55
C ALA A 8 0.76 27.22 15.10
N LEU A 9 0.78 26.90 13.80
CA LEU A 9 1.75 25.96 13.22
C LEU A 9 3.19 26.46 13.34
N LYS A 10 3.41 27.78 13.18
CA LYS A 10 4.71 28.40 13.43
C LYS A 10 5.12 28.32 14.90
N LYS A 11 4.21 28.47 15.87
CA LYS A 11 4.53 28.31 17.30
C LYS A 11 4.87 26.87 17.67
N ILE A 12 4.17 25.89 17.11
CA ILE A 12 4.47 24.46 17.31
C ILE A 12 5.79 24.08 16.63
N ALA A 13 6.01 24.50 15.38
CA ALA A 13 7.27 24.29 14.66
C ALA A 13 8.46 24.99 15.34
N VAL A 14 8.27 26.21 15.86
CA VAL A 14 9.30 26.95 16.60
C VAL A 14 9.54 26.29 17.97
N ALA A 15 8.53 25.81 18.68
CA ALA A 15 8.72 25.08 19.95
C ALA A 15 9.51 23.76 19.74
N VAL A 16 9.24 23.03 18.66
CA VAL A 16 9.98 21.84 18.24
C VAL A 16 11.41 22.16 17.79
N LEU A 17 11.64 23.30 17.11
CA LEU A 17 12.97 23.72 16.63
C LEU A 17 13.85 24.36 17.72
N THR A 18 13.26 24.97 18.75
CA THR A 18 13.98 25.76 19.77
C THR A 18 14.41 24.91 20.96
N ASN A 19 13.73 23.80 21.25
CA ASN A 19 14.11 22.89 22.33
C ASN A 19 15.05 21.79 21.82
N LYS A 20 16.36 21.94 22.10
CA LYS A 20 17.43 21.04 21.66
C LYS A 20 17.26 19.58 22.12
N LYS A 21 16.58 19.36 23.25
CA LYS A 21 16.28 18.02 23.80
C LYS A 21 15.08 17.40 23.09
N LEU A 22 14.00 18.17 22.92
CA LEU A 22 12.78 17.73 22.26
C LEU A 22 13.00 17.48 20.75
N ARG A 23 13.82 18.30 20.08
CA ARG A 23 14.20 18.12 18.67
C ARG A 23 14.94 16.80 18.42
N ARG A 24 15.85 16.40 19.31
CA ARG A 24 16.60 15.13 19.19
C ARG A 24 15.71 13.92 19.44
N VAL A 25 14.81 14.02 20.42
CA VAL A 25 13.86 12.94 20.74
C VAL A 25 12.84 12.76 19.62
N VAL A 26 12.23 13.85 19.12
CA VAL A 26 11.23 13.77 18.05
C VAL A 26 11.84 13.39 16.70
N LEU A 27 13.04 13.90 16.35
CA LEU A 27 13.75 13.46 15.13
C LEU A 27 14.26 12.02 15.25
N GLY A 28 14.70 11.59 16.44
CA GLY A 28 15.15 10.22 16.70
C GLY A 28 14.01 9.21 16.66
N ILE A 29 12.82 9.56 17.17
CA ILE A 29 11.60 8.74 17.07
C ILE A 29 11.15 8.63 15.60
N ILE A 30 11.16 9.74 14.85
CA ILE A 30 10.82 9.72 13.42
C ILE A 30 11.85 8.89 12.62
N LEU A 31 13.15 9.00 12.93
CA LEU A 31 14.22 8.18 12.33
C LEU A 31 14.11 6.70 12.71
N GLY A 32 13.76 6.36 13.95
CA GLY A 32 13.53 4.97 14.40
C GLY A 32 12.34 4.33 13.70
N ILE A 33 11.24 5.08 13.52
CA ILE A 33 10.08 4.65 12.74
C ILE A 33 10.45 4.45 11.26
N ILE A 34 11.28 5.34 10.69
CA ILE A 34 11.81 5.20 9.32
C ILE A 34 12.68 3.94 9.20
N ILE A 35 13.48 3.59 10.20
CA ILE A 35 14.33 2.39 10.22
C ILE A 35 13.50 1.10 10.32
N ILE A 36 12.44 1.08 11.13
CA ILE A 36 11.49 -0.05 11.21
C ILE A 36 10.78 -0.27 9.86
N ILE A 37 10.40 0.81 9.19
CA ILE A 37 9.80 0.74 7.84
C ILE A 37 10.82 0.24 6.80
N MET A 38 12.12 0.49 7.01
CA MET A 38 13.22 0.05 6.13
C MET A 38 13.68 -1.40 6.39
N MET A 39 13.20 -2.06 7.45
CA MET A 39 13.65 -3.40 7.86
C MET A 39 13.13 -4.54 6.96
N PRO A 40 11.85 -4.58 6.54
CA PRO A 40 11.36 -5.54 5.54
C PRO A 40 12.05 -5.36 4.18
N MET A 41 12.47 -4.12 3.91
CA MET A 41 13.13 -3.67 2.70
C MET A 41 14.60 -4.11 2.59
N ALA A 42 15.28 -4.36 3.72
CA ALA A 42 16.63 -4.93 3.76
C ALA A 42 16.62 -6.46 3.60
N ALA A 43 15.60 -7.14 4.15
CA ALA A 43 15.38 -8.57 3.95
C ALA A 43 15.10 -8.95 2.48
N ILE A 44 14.57 -8.02 1.69
CA ILE A 44 14.35 -8.20 0.25
C ILE A 44 15.67 -8.06 -0.54
N LEU A 45 16.60 -7.20 -0.10
CA LEU A 45 17.88 -6.98 -0.79
C LEU A 45 18.82 -8.20 -0.72
N SER A 46 18.80 -8.97 0.37
CA SER A 46 19.61 -10.19 0.52
C SER A 46 19.22 -11.32 -0.44
N ILE A 47 17.99 -11.32 -0.95
CA ILE A 47 17.49 -12.33 -1.88
C ILE A 47 17.93 -12.04 -3.33
N PHE A 48 18.25 -10.78 -3.66
CA PHE A 48 18.54 -10.34 -5.04
C PHE A 48 20.03 -10.18 -5.37
N SER A 49 20.91 -9.93 -4.38
CA SER A 49 22.35 -9.80 -4.61
C SER A 49 23.08 -11.07 -4.18
N GLY A 50 23.17 -12.05 -5.08
CA GLY A 50 24.03 -13.21 -4.87
C GLY A 50 25.43 -12.76 -4.43
N ASP A 51 25.85 -13.27 -3.26
CA ASP A 51 27.14 -13.09 -2.59
C ASP A 51 27.29 -11.97 -1.53
N ILE A 52 26.19 -11.50 -0.92
CA ILE A 52 26.28 -10.82 0.38
C ILE A 52 25.31 -11.48 1.37
N ASP A 53 25.86 -12.33 2.23
CA ASP A 53 25.17 -12.89 3.40
C ASP A 53 24.99 -11.77 4.44
N ILE A 54 23.99 -10.93 4.23
CA ILE A 54 23.58 -9.90 5.19
C ILE A 54 22.69 -10.59 6.22
N ASP A 55 23.34 -11.02 7.28
CA ASP A 55 22.71 -11.54 8.49
C ASP A 55 21.86 -10.42 9.12
N THR A 56 20.55 -10.46 8.85
CA THR A 56 19.57 -9.48 9.29
C THR A 56 19.43 -9.43 10.80
N ASP A 57 19.65 -10.56 11.47
CA ASP A 57 19.70 -10.64 12.93
C ASP A 57 20.91 -9.87 13.44
N ARG A 58 22.05 -9.96 12.74
CA ARG A 58 23.26 -9.19 13.03
C ARG A 58 23.12 -7.69 12.76
N LEU A 59 22.33 -7.27 11.76
CA LEU A 59 22.02 -5.85 11.54
C LEU A 59 21.04 -5.30 12.57
N GLN A 60 20.06 -6.11 13.00
CA GLN A 60 19.23 -5.81 14.16
C GLN A 60 20.10 -5.66 15.41
N ASP A 61 21.03 -6.59 15.63
CA ASP A 61 21.98 -6.54 16.74
C ASP A 61 22.86 -5.30 16.67
N ILE A 62 23.35 -4.89 15.49
CA ILE A 62 24.17 -3.68 15.32
C ILE A 62 23.36 -2.40 15.56
N VAL A 63 22.14 -2.30 15.02
CA VAL A 63 21.28 -1.12 15.21
C VAL A 63 20.80 -1.06 16.66
N MET A 64 20.49 -2.20 17.27
CA MET A 64 20.21 -2.28 18.69
C MET A 64 21.47 -1.92 19.49
N GLU A 65 22.64 -2.50 19.26
CA GLU A 65 23.89 -2.17 19.96
C GLU A 65 24.26 -0.68 19.90
N GLU A 66 23.96 0.01 18.78
CA GLU A 66 24.17 1.46 18.61
C GLU A 66 23.06 2.33 19.24
N MET A 67 21.91 1.74 19.54
CA MET A 67 20.82 2.40 20.26
C MET A 67 21.03 2.29 21.77
N SER A 68 20.79 3.39 22.48
CA SER A 68 20.78 3.32 23.94
C SER A 68 19.69 2.37 24.42
N ASP A 69 19.88 1.74 25.58
CA ASP A 69 18.87 0.86 26.19
C ASP A 69 17.51 1.57 26.36
N GLU A 70 17.54 2.89 26.56
CA GLU A 70 16.35 3.74 26.65
C GLU A 70 15.58 3.84 25.31
N GLU A 71 16.28 3.84 24.18
CA GLU A 71 15.67 3.90 22.86
C GLU A 71 15.11 2.54 22.42
N LYS A 72 15.80 1.44 22.73
CA LYS A 72 15.26 0.07 22.52
C LYS A 72 13.97 -0.15 23.30
N ALA A 73 13.97 0.23 24.58
CA ALA A 73 12.80 0.08 25.44
C ALA A 73 11.61 0.88 24.89
N LYS A 74 11.86 2.08 24.33
CA LYS A 74 10.80 2.89 23.70
C LYS A 74 10.27 2.26 22.42
N LEU A 75 11.11 1.68 21.57
CA LEU A 75 10.66 0.98 20.36
C LEU A 75 9.81 -0.24 20.71
N GLN A 76 10.26 -1.08 21.66
CA GLN A 76 9.49 -2.23 22.12
C GLN A 76 8.14 -1.79 22.68
N THR A 77 8.11 -0.72 23.48
CA THR A 77 6.85 -0.16 24.01
C THR A 77 5.88 0.26 22.89
N VAL A 78 6.39 0.82 21.80
CA VAL A 78 5.57 1.20 20.64
C VAL A 78 5.01 -0.03 19.95
N GLU A 79 5.86 -1.02 19.67
CA GLU A 79 5.48 -2.26 18.98
C GLU A 79 4.44 -3.06 19.78
N ASP A 80 4.69 -3.25 21.08
CA ASP A 80 3.76 -3.93 21.99
C ASP A 80 2.38 -3.25 21.98
N MET A 81 2.35 -1.92 22.00
CA MET A 81 1.11 -1.14 21.94
C MET A 81 0.40 -1.27 20.59
N MET A 82 1.15 -1.28 19.48
CA MET A 82 0.57 -1.47 18.14
C MET A 82 -0.11 -2.84 18.01
N ASN A 83 0.54 -3.89 18.52
CA ASN A 83 0.02 -5.26 18.53
C ASN A 83 -1.18 -5.40 19.47
N ALA A 84 -1.17 -4.71 20.62
CA ALA A 84 -2.31 -4.68 21.53
C ALA A 84 -3.54 -4.00 20.90
N ILE A 85 -3.34 -2.86 20.22
CA ILE A 85 -4.39 -2.19 19.46
C ILE A 85 -4.93 -3.11 18.36
N GLU A 86 -4.06 -3.75 17.59
CA GLU A 86 -4.46 -4.66 16.50
C GLU A 86 -5.29 -5.84 17.00
N SER A 87 -4.81 -6.49 18.07
CA SER A 87 -5.49 -7.64 18.68
C SER A 87 -6.91 -7.25 19.12
N ALA A 88 -7.05 -6.14 19.85
CA ALA A 88 -8.33 -5.74 20.40
C ALA A 88 -9.28 -5.11 19.36
N MET A 89 -8.77 -4.45 18.31
CA MET A 89 -9.58 -4.02 17.17
C MET A 89 -10.13 -5.22 16.39
N THR A 90 -9.30 -6.24 16.17
CA THR A 90 -9.68 -7.48 15.48
C THR A 90 -10.72 -8.27 16.29
N GLU A 91 -10.54 -8.36 17.61
CA GLU A 91 -11.52 -9.00 18.51
C GLU A 91 -12.90 -8.34 18.46
N LYS A 92 -12.96 -7.02 18.26
CA LYS A 92 -14.22 -6.29 18.04
C LYS A 92 -14.77 -6.35 16.62
N GLY A 93 -14.10 -7.05 15.70
CA GLY A 93 -14.55 -7.21 14.32
C GLY A 93 -14.29 -6.02 13.41
N PHE A 94 -13.42 -5.08 13.80
CA PHE A 94 -13.05 -3.97 12.92
C PHE A 94 -12.15 -4.45 11.77
N THR A 95 -12.25 -3.75 10.62
CA THR A 95 -11.43 -4.06 9.45
C THR A 95 -9.96 -3.66 9.68
N ALA A 96 -9.04 -4.30 8.95
CA ALA A 96 -7.62 -3.93 8.97
C ALA A 96 -7.36 -2.44 8.64
N GLU A 97 -8.23 -1.82 7.83
CA GLU A 97 -8.16 -0.39 7.54
C GLU A 97 -8.48 0.46 8.78
N ARG A 98 -9.52 0.11 9.55
CA ARG A 98 -9.85 0.76 10.82
C ARG A 98 -8.80 0.49 11.89
N THR A 99 -8.20 -0.70 11.92
CA THR A 99 -7.07 -1.00 12.81
C THR A 99 -5.89 -0.06 12.55
N LYS A 100 -5.54 0.18 11.28
CA LYS A 100 -4.48 1.13 10.91
C LYS A 100 -4.82 2.56 11.31
N GLU A 101 -6.09 2.97 11.20
CA GLU A 101 -6.55 4.27 11.71
C GLU A 101 -6.28 4.45 13.21
N ALA A 102 -6.54 3.42 14.02
CA ALA A 102 -6.28 3.44 15.46
C ALA A 102 -4.79 3.54 15.77
N GLN A 103 -3.96 2.75 15.09
CA GLN A 103 -2.50 2.77 15.21
C GLN A 103 -1.90 4.15 14.83
N VAL A 104 -2.45 4.80 13.81
CA VAL A 104 -2.07 6.15 13.39
C VAL A 104 -2.47 7.20 14.44
N LEU A 105 -3.67 7.09 15.02
CA LEU A 105 -4.10 7.97 16.12
C LEU A 105 -3.19 7.82 17.34
N TYR A 106 -2.85 6.60 17.72
CA TYR A 106 -1.86 6.34 18.77
C TYR A 106 -0.55 7.06 18.48
N THR A 107 0.04 6.81 17.31
CA THR A 107 1.38 7.32 16.97
C THR A 107 1.42 8.84 16.85
N LEU A 108 0.41 9.45 16.23
CA LEU A 108 0.42 10.88 15.90
C LEU A 108 -0.12 11.78 17.02
N ALA A 109 -0.99 11.25 17.88
CA ALA A 109 -1.78 12.08 18.78
C ALA A 109 -1.88 11.56 20.21
N LEU A 110 -1.77 10.24 20.42
CA LEU A 110 -2.12 9.64 21.71
C LEU A 110 -0.97 8.90 22.40
N TYR A 111 0.26 8.97 21.88
CA TYR A 111 1.43 8.30 22.45
C TYR A 111 1.63 8.60 23.93
N ASP A 112 1.50 9.88 24.33
CA ASP A 112 1.67 10.30 25.72
C ASP A 112 0.55 9.79 26.66
N TYR A 113 -0.59 9.36 26.10
CA TYR A 113 -1.74 8.83 26.83
C TYR A 113 -1.66 7.30 26.99
N ALA A 114 -0.79 6.63 26.25
CA ALA A 114 -0.70 5.17 26.19
C ALA A 114 -0.13 4.50 27.45
N LYS A 115 0.29 5.30 28.45
CA LYS A 115 0.72 4.81 29.76
C LYS A 115 -0.46 4.45 30.68
N ALA A 116 -1.68 4.84 30.34
CA ALA A 116 -2.85 4.48 31.10
C ALA A 116 -3.22 3.02 30.85
N ASP A 117 -3.51 2.26 31.91
CA ASP A 117 -3.83 0.83 31.83
C ASP A 117 -5.08 0.56 30.98
N ASP A 118 -6.01 1.53 30.90
CA ASP A 118 -7.25 1.47 30.13
C ASP A 118 -7.12 2.05 28.71
N PHE A 119 -5.91 2.41 28.28
CA PHE A 119 -5.69 3.14 27.02
C PHE A 119 -6.28 2.43 25.80
N VAL A 120 -5.99 1.14 25.63
CA VAL A 120 -6.43 0.35 24.47
C VAL A 120 -7.95 0.28 24.41
N ASP A 121 -8.60 -0.08 25.53
CA ASP A 121 -10.06 -0.15 25.63
C ASP A 121 -10.71 1.20 25.33
N LYS A 122 -10.12 2.27 25.84
CA LYS A 122 -10.59 3.64 25.66
C LYS A 122 -10.45 4.12 24.23
N LEU A 123 -9.33 3.79 23.57
CA LEU A 123 -9.09 4.10 22.16
C LEU A 123 -10.12 3.38 21.29
N ILE A 124 -10.28 2.07 21.50
CA ILE A 124 -11.19 1.24 20.70
C ILE A 124 -12.65 1.65 20.95
N GLY A 125 -12.97 2.11 22.17
CA GLY A 125 -14.29 2.68 22.48
C GLY A 125 -14.65 3.93 21.68
N CYS A 126 -13.70 4.55 20.97
CA CYS A 126 -13.96 5.69 20.09
C CYS A 126 -14.44 5.28 18.70
N PHE A 127 -14.24 4.02 18.29
CA PHE A 127 -14.55 3.51 16.96
C PHE A 127 -15.98 2.95 16.88
N ALA A 128 -16.64 3.19 15.76
CA ALA A 128 -17.94 2.62 15.42
C ALA A 128 -18.03 2.26 13.93
N GLU A 129 -18.96 1.37 13.58
CA GLU A 129 -19.29 1.09 12.17
C GLU A 129 -19.79 2.35 11.46
N ASP A 130 -19.45 2.50 10.17
CA ASP A 130 -19.84 3.61 9.30
C ASP A 130 -19.58 5.03 9.85
N GLN A 131 -18.60 5.16 10.75
CA GLN A 131 -18.23 6.42 11.38
C GLN A 131 -17.44 7.32 10.43
N THR A 132 -17.81 8.60 10.38
CA THR A 132 -17.05 9.65 9.67
C THR A 132 -15.80 10.08 10.44
N ASP A 133 -14.83 10.68 9.76
CA ASP A 133 -13.63 11.24 10.41
C ASP A 133 -13.98 12.33 11.43
N GLU A 134 -15.02 13.14 11.17
CA GLU A 134 -15.51 14.13 12.16
C GLU A 134 -15.97 13.46 13.44
N GLN A 135 -16.77 12.39 13.32
CA GLN A 135 -17.30 11.66 14.47
C GLN A 135 -16.20 10.94 15.25
N LEU A 136 -15.25 10.31 14.54
CA LEU A 136 -14.11 9.63 15.17
C LEU A 136 -13.26 10.62 15.96
N ILE A 137 -12.88 11.75 15.35
CA ILE A 137 -12.07 12.76 16.01
C ILE A 137 -12.82 13.42 17.18
N ALA A 138 -14.14 13.63 17.07
CA ALA A 138 -14.93 14.11 18.20
C ALA A 138 -14.93 13.11 19.37
N ALA A 139 -15.07 11.81 19.10
CA ALA A 139 -15.01 10.76 20.12
C ALA A 139 -13.63 10.69 20.79
N VAL A 140 -12.56 10.73 20.00
CA VAL A 140 -11.18 10.73 20.51
C VAL A 140 -10.91 11.97 21.37
N ASN A 141 -11.30 13.15 20.92
CA ASN A 141 -11.15 14.40 21.68
C ASN A 141 -11.91 14.32 23.02
N ALA A 142 -13.13 13.78 23.01
CA ALA A 142 -13.93 13.61 24.22
C ALA A 142 -13.31 12.58 25.19
N ALA A 143 -12.79 11.46 24.68
CA ALA A 143 -12.20 10.42 25.50
C ALA A 143 -10.86 10.87 26.12
N PHE A 144 -9.98 11.46 25.33
CA PHE A 144 -8.60 11.75 25.73
C PHE A 144 -8.37 13.21 26.14
N GLY A 145 -9.38 14.08 26.03
CA GLY A 145 -9.24 15.50 26.34
C GLY A 145 -8.32 16.23 25.37
N THR A 146 -8.25 15.77 24.12
CA THR A 146 -7.41 16.34 23.07
C THR A 146 -8.16 17.38 22.22
N GLU A 147 -7.42 18.15 21.42
CA GLU A 147 -7.97 19.15 20.48
C GLU A 147 -7.55 18.85 19.04
N LEU A 148 -7.71 17.59 18.62
CA LEU A 148 -7.38 17.16 17.26
C LEU A 148 -8.31 17.80 16.25
N LYS A 149 -7.75 18.19 15.10
CA LYS A 149 -8.49 18.75 13.98
C LYS A 149 -8.76 17.68 12.94
N THR A 150 -10.03 17.51 12.58
CA THR A 150 -10.46 16.54 11.56
C THR A 150 -9.73 16.73 10.24
N GLU A 151 -9.58 17.97 9.74
CA GLU A 151 -8.90 18.25 8.48
C GLU A 151 -7.47 17.66 8.42
N GLY A 152 -6.71 17.76 9.52
CA GLY A 152 -5.35 17.22 9.59
C GLY A 152 -5.34 15.70 9.59
N TYR A 153 -6.26 15.09 10.36
CA TYR A 153 -6.43 13.64 10.41
C TYR A 153 -6.89 13.07 9.07
N SER A 154 -7.97 13.62 8.49
CA SER A 154 -8.51 13.20 7.19
C SER A 154 -7.48 13.33 6.09
N LYS A 155 -6.60 14.33 6.10
CA LYS A 155 -5.54 14.44 5.09
C LYS A 155 -4.56 13.26 5.16
N VAL A 156 -4.11 12.91 6.37
CA VAL A 156 -3.21 11.76 6.59
C VAL A 156 -3.92 10.46 6.25
N MET A 157 -5.14 10.28 6.75
CA MET A 157 -5.91 9.06 6.51
C MET A 157 -6.29 8.88 5.06
N ASN A 158 -6.72 9.93 4.35
CA ASN A 158 -7.00 9.83 2.91
C ASN A 158 -5.77 9.35 2.13
N SER A 159 -4.56 9.73 2.57
CA SER A 159 -3.32 9.25 1.96
C SER A 159 -3.07 7.76 2.26
N ILE A 160 -3.45 7.27 3.44
CA ILE A 160 -3.33 5.86 3.82
C ILE A 160 -4.40 5.01 3.11
N ARG A 161 -5.65 5.46 3.12
CA ARG A 161 -6.79 4.81 2.44
C ARG A 161 -6.59 4.74 0.93
N ALA A 162 -6.00 5.78 0.34
CA ALA A 162 -5.62 5.78 -1.08
C ALA A 162 -4.58 4.69 -1.43
N LYS A 163 -3.82 4.19 -0.45
CA LYS A 163 -2.83 3.12 -0.63
C LYS A 163 -3.36 1.74 -0.25
N ALA A 164 -4.46 1.67 0.51
CA ALA A 164 -5.10 0.42 0.91
C ALA A 164 -5.80 -0.26 -0.27
N ILE A 165 -6.12 -1.55 -0.12
CA ILE A 165 -7.02 -2.29 -1.01
C ILE A 165 -8.30 -2.55 -0.25
N ASN A 166 -9.44 -2.21 -0.85
CA ASN A 166 -10.73 -2.49 -0.24
C ASN A 166 -11.17 -3.90 -0.65
N VAL A 167 -10.78 -4.88 0.15
CA VAL A 167 -11.11 -6.31 -0.04
C VAL A 167 -12.60 -6.57 0.17
N SER A 168 -13.33 -5.74 0.93
CA SER A 168 -14.78 -5.93 1.13
C SER A 168 -15.62 -5.77 -0.15
N LYS A 169 -15.02 -5.19 -1.21
CA LYS A 169 -15.64 -5.10 -2.53
C LYS A 169 -15.41 -6.34 -3.41
N PHE A 170 -14.58 -7.27 -2.94
CA PHE A 170 -14.36 -8.52 -3.64
C PHE A 170 -15.53 -9.48 -3.38
N VAL A 171 -15.98 -10.17 -4.42
CA VAL A 171 -17.07 -11.14 -4.37
C VAL A 171 -16.62 -12.45 -3.73
N ASP A 172 -15.34 -12.82 -3.91
CA ASP A 172 -14.71 -13.98 -3.27
C ASP A 172 -13.21 -13.72 -3.06
N PRO A 173 -12.81 -13.17 -1.90
CA PRO A 173 -11.41 -12.87 -1.59
C PRO A 173 -10.49 -14.10 -1.52
N GLU A 174 -11.03 -15.30 -1.30
CA GLU A 174 -10.28 -16.54 -1.15
C GLU A 174 -9.90 -17.14 -2.51
N THR A 175 -10.78 -16.98 -3.51
CA THR A 175 -10.52 -17.45 -4.87
C THR A 175 -10.01 -16.32 -5.76
N LYS A 176 -8.88 -16.52 -6.44
CA LYS A 176 -8.44 -15.59 -7.49
C LYS A 176 -9.38 -15.71 -8.70
N ASN A 177 -10.23 -14.71 -8.90
CA ASN A 177 -11.32 -14.74 -9.87
C ASN A 177 -11.38 -13.48 -10.75
N ASN A 178 -12.09 -13.57 -11.87
CA ASN A 178 -12.14 -12.49 -12.87
C ASN A 178 -12.89 -11.24 -12.40
N VAL A 179 -13.92 -11.40 -11.58
CA VAL A 179 -14.73 -10.27 -11.08
C VAL A 179 -13.90 -9.40 -10.14
N ASP A 180 -13.15 -10.04 -9.25
CA ASP A 180 -12.29 -9.34 -8.28
C ASP A 180 -11.03 -8.79 -8.91
N LEU A 181 -10.51 -9.43 -9.97
CA LEU A 181 -9.46 -8.84 -10.79
C LEU A 181 -9.94 -7.53 -11.46
N ALA A 182 -11.18 -7.51 -11.97
CA ALA A 182 -11.75 -6.29 -12.54
C ALA A 182 -11.92 -5.19 -11.48
N GLU A 183 -12.38 -5.54 -10.27
CA GLU A 183 -12.49 -4.59 -9.15
C GLU A 183 -11.12 -4.10 -8.68
N TRP A 184 -10.11 -4.97 -8.60
CA TRP A 184 -8.72 -4.59 -8.32
C TRP A 184 -8.21 -3.53 -9.29
N ALA A 185 -8.43 -3.74 -10.60
CA ALA A 185 -8.04 -2.78 -11.63
C ALA A 185 -8.80 -1.44 -11.47
N LYS A 186 -10.10 -1.48 -11.20
CA LYS A 186 -10.92 -0.28 -10.92
C LYS A 186 -10.38 0.48 -9.70
N GLN A 187 -10.00 -0.22 -8.64
CA GLN A 187 -9.39 0.41 -7.46
C GLN A 187 -8.04 1.03 -7.79
N ALA A 188 -7.17 0.37 -8.55
CA ALA A 188 -5.88 0.90 -8.98
C ALA A 188 -6.04 2.21 -9.78
N TYR A 189 -6.98 2.25 -10.72
CA TYR A 189 -7.31 3.46 -11.48
C TYR A 189 -7.92 4.57 -10.60
N ALA A 190 -8.89 4.23 -9.74
CA ALA A 190 -9.54 5.19 -8.86
C ALA A 190 -8.55 5.84 -7.87
N LYS A 191 -7.59 5.04 -7.38
CA LYS A 191 -6.54 5.46 -6.43
C LYS A 191 -5.28 6.00 -7.11
N LYS A 192 -5.28 6.13 -8.44
CA LYS A 192 -4.19 6.73 -9.24
C LYS A 192 -2.83 6.06 -8.98
N TRP A 193 -2.79 4.74 -9.07
CA TRP A 193 -1.54 4.01 -8.94
C TRP A 193 -0.53 4.45 -10.00
N GLY A 194 0.73 4.53 -9.58
CA GLY A 194 1.84 4.87 -10.47
C GLY A 194 2.31 3.68 -11.29
N TYR A 195 3.24 3.95 -12.21
CA TYR A 195 3.93 2.93 -12.99
C TYR A 195 5.41 2.93 -12.63
N VAL A 196 5.90 1.78 -12.18
CA VAL A 196 7.32 1.51 -12.02
C VAL A 196 7.59 0.11 -12.55
N TYR A 197 8.51 0.00 -13.50
CA TYR A 197 8.82 -1.26 -14.16
C TYR A 197 9.23 -2.34 -13.14
N GLY A 198 8.64 -3.53 -13.24
CA GLY A 198 8.90 -4.66 -12.37
C GLY A 198 8.26 -4.60 -10.97
N THR A 199 7.28 -3.72 -10.74
CA THR A 199 6.48 -3.67 -9.49
C THR A 199 5.10 -4.29 -9.68
N TYR A 200 4.47 -4.73 -8.59
CA TYR A 200 3.27 -5.60 -8.62
C TYR A 200 2.09 -5.05 -7.82
N GLY A 201 2.02 -3.73 -7.64
CA GLY A 201 0.96 -3.08 -6.89
C GLY A 201 1.28 -2.85 -5.42
N GLU A 202 2.45 -3.25 -4.92
CA GLU A 202 2.94 -2.86 -3.60
C GLU A 202 3.15 -1.34 -3.48
N VAL A 203 3.22 -0.83 -2.24
CA VAL A 203 3.54 0.57 -1.97
C VAL A 203 5.03 0.79 -2.25
N LEU A 204 5.34 1.65 -3.22
CA LEU A 204 6.70 2.01 -3.58
C LEU A 204 7.37 2.74 -2.41
N ASN A 205 8.48 2.21 -1.94
CA ASN A 205 9.33 2.83 -0.94
C ASN A 205 10.77 2.94 -1.47
N GLU A 206 11.64 3.52 -0.67
CA GLU A 206 13.01 3.87 -1.07
C GLU A 206 13.86 2.68 -1.52
N SER A 207 13.80 1.54 -0.83
CA SER A 207 14.56 0.34 -1.20
C SER A 207 13.92 -0.42 -2.33
N ILE A 208 12.58 -0.49 -2.45
CA ILE A 208 11.97 -1.05 -3.66
C ILE A 208 12.45 -0.23 -4.86
N LEU A 209 12.37 1.10 -4.80
CA LEU A 209 12.85 1.95 -5.88
C LEU A 209 14.35 1.74 -6.17
N THR A 210 15.20 1.75 -5.15
CA THR A 210 16.65 1.50 -5.30
C THR A 210 16.95 0.13 -5.91
N THR A 211 16.20 -0.90 -5.50
CA THR A 211 16.27 -2.25 -6.07
C THR A 211 15.88 -2.23 -7.54
N LYS A 212 14.78 -1.54 -7.89
CA LYS A 212 14.31 -1.45 -9.27
C LYS A 212 15.24 -0.62 -10.16
N ILE A 213 15.88 0.41 -9.65
CA ILE A 213 16.93 1.15 -10.38
C ILE A 213 18.11 0.22 -10.70
N SER A 214 18.55 -0.59 -9.74
CA SER A 214 19.64 -1.55 -9.97
C SER A 214 19.25 -2.67 -10.93
N GLN A 215 18.01 -3.17 -10.83
CA GLN A 215 17.49 -4.23 -11.72
C GLN A 215 17.23 -3.73 -13.15
N PHE A 216 16.77 -2.49 -13.28
CA PHE A 216 16.28 -1.90 -14.52
C PHE A 216 16.80 -0.46 -14.68
N PRO A 217 18.11 -0.27 -14.94
CA PRO A 217 18.73 1.05 -14.97
C PRO A 217 18.15 1.96 -16.06
N GLU A 218 17.77 1.40 -17.22
CA GLU A 218 17.17 2.17 -18.31
C GLU A 218 15.70 2.51 -18.02
N GLN A 219 14.89 1.52 -17.61
CA GLN A 219 13.45 1.72 -17.44
C GLN A 219 13.11 2.52 -16.17
N VAL A 220 13.90 2.34 -15.11
CA VAL A 220 13.64 2.94 -13.79
C VAL A 220 14.71 3.96 -13.41
N GLY A 221 15.99 3.66 -13.62
CA GLY A 221 17.10 4.55 -13.26
C GLY A 221 17.07 5.88 -14.02
N GLU A 222 16.89 5.85 -15.34
CA GLU A 222 16.78 7.09 -16.14
C GLU A 222 15.54 7.93 -15.78
N ASN A 223 14.53 7.32 -15.15
CA ASN A 223 13.29 7.97 -14.73
C ASN A 223 13.22 8.24 -13.21
N GLU A 224 14.33 8.04 -12.47
CA GLU A 224 14.34 8.05 -11.01
C GLU A 224 13.74 9.34 -10.42
N GLU A 225 14.15 10.51 -10.92
CA GLU A 225 13.69 11.80 -10.40
C GLU A 225 12.16 11.94 -10.51
N PHE A 226 11.60 11.58 -11.67
CA PHE A 226 10.16 11.59 -11.89
C PHE A 226 9.44 10.61 -10.95
N ILE A 227 9.94 9.38 -10.86
CA ILE A 227 9.34 8.32 -10.04
C ILE A 227 9.34 8.71 -8.56
N ARG A 228 10.45 9.25 -8.06
CA ARG A 228 10.55 9.74 -6.67
C ARG A 228 9.53 10.84 -6.39
N GLN A 229 9.38 11.78 -7.32
CA GLN A 229 8.50 12.93 -7.14
C GLN A 229 7.01 12.54 -7.18
N HIS A 230 6.63 11.58 -8.03
CA HIS A 230 5.22 11.30 -8.32
C HIS A 230 4.69 10.03 -7.68
N TRP A 231 5.52 9.00 -7.54
CA TRP A 231 5.05 7.65 -7.18
C TRP A 231 5.54 7.14 -5.84
N LEU A 232 6.58 7.75 -5.26
CA LEU A 232 7.10 7.33 -3.96
C LEU A 232 6.03 7.43 -2.87
N GLY A 233 5.86 6.34 -2.13
CA GLY A 233 4.84 6.17 -1.12
C GLY A 233 3.45 5.85 -1.70
N GLY A 234 3.24 5.83 -3.01
CA GLY A 234 2.04 5.34 -3.67
C GLY A 234 2.16 3.87 -4.06
N ARG A 235 1.05 3.22 -4.42
CA ARG A 235 1.11 1.88 -5.01
C ARG A 235 1.51 1.98 -6.48
N THR A 236 2.41 1.10 -6.93
CA THR A 236 2.90 1.09 -8.31
C THR A 236 2.87 -0.30 -8.90
N ALA A 237 2.57 -0.39 -10.19
CA ALA A 237 2.65 -1.65 -10.93
C ALA A 237 3.12 -1.37 -12.37
N ASP A 238 3.78 -2.34 -12.99
CA ASP A 238 3.86 -2.38 -14.45
C ASP A 238 2.64 -3.08 -15.06
N CYS A 239 2.60 -3.22 -16.39
CA CYS A 239 1.40 -3.71 -17.08
C CYS A 239 1.00 -5.13 -16.63
N ILE A 240 1.92 -6.09 -16.70
CA ILE A 240 1.70 -7.46 -16.25
C ILE A 240 1.70 -7.59 -14.73
N GLY A 241 2.43 -6.72 -14.04
CA GLY A 241 2.50 -6.62 -12.60
C GLY A 241 1.20 -6.16 -11.97
N LEU A 242 0.36 -5.39 -12.68
CA LEU A 242 -1.00 -5.07 -12.23
C LEU A 242 -1.86 -6.34 -12.12
N ILE A 243 -1.71 -7.29 -13.04
CA ILE A 243 -2.41 -8.58 -13.05
C ILE A 243 -1.80 -9.53 -12.01
N LYS A 244 -0.47 -9.73 -12.06
CA LYS A 244 0.23 -10.62 -11.12
C LYS A 244 0.10 -10.13 -9.68
N GLY A 245 0.03 -8.82 -9.50
CA GLY A 245 -0.23 -8.17 -8.22
C GLY A 245 -1.49 -8.69 -7.55
N TYR A 246 -2.61 -8.69 -8.28
CA TYR A 246 -3.85 -9.31 -7.78
C TYR A 246 -3.65 -10.80 -7.52
N ALA A 247 -3.03 -11.52 -8.45
CA ALA A 247 -2.84 -12.96 -8.34
C ALA A 247 -1.98 -13.37 -7.13
N TRP A 248 -1.06 -12.51 -6.69
CA TRP A 248 -0.19 -12.70 -5.53
C TRP A 248 -0.66 -11.98 -4.26
N PHE A 249 -1.76 -11.23 -4.34
CA PHE A 249 -2.26 -10.46 -3.20
C PHE A 249 -2.89 -11.40 -2.16
N ASN A 250 -2.37 -11.32 -0.95
CA ASN A 250 -2.97 -11.93 0.23
C ASN A 250 -3.99 -10.95 0.83
N CYS A 251 -5.26 -11.35 0.81
CA CYS A 251 -6.39 -10.55 1.28
C CYS A 251 -6.42 -10.39 2.81
N GLU A 252 -5.82 -11.32 3.56
CA GLU A 252 -5.73 -11.28 5.02
C GLU A 252 -4.64 -10.29 5.47
N THR A 253 -3.43 -10.42 4.91
CA THR A 253 -2.28 -9.60 5.31
C THR A 253 -2.24 -8.25 4.58
N GLY A 254 -2.92 -8.15 3.43
CA GLY A 254 -2.88 -6.97 2.56
C GLY A 254 -1.55 -6.78 1.84
N GLN A 255 -0.74 -7.84 1.74
CA GLN A 255 0.58 -7.81 1.13
C GLN A 255 0.62 -8.56 -0.22
N ILE A 256 1.65 -8.27 -1.02
CA ILE A 256 1.97 -9.02 -2.23
C ILE A 256 2.93 -10.14 -1.84
N GLU A 257 2.47 -11.38 -1.92
CA GLU A 257 3.29 -12.56 -1.67
C GLU A 257 3.85 -13.08 -2.98
N TYR A 258 5.06 -12.67 -3.33
CA TYR A 258 5.67 -12.97 -4.62
C TYR A 258 5.70 -14.47 -4.92
N ARG A 259 5.18 -14.86 -6.10
CA ARG A 259 5.05 -16.26 -6.56
C ARG A 259 4.14 -17.15 -5.69
N SER A 260 3.22 -16.56 -4.93
CA SER A 260 2.16 -17.29 -4.22
C SER A 260 1.05 -17.79 -5.16
N ASN A 261 0.08 -18.52 -4.60
CA ASN A 261 -1.13 -18.99 -5.29
C ASN A 261 -0.87 -19.86 -6.54
N GLY A 262 0.33 -20.47 -6.63
CA GLY A 262 0.75 -21.26 -7.78
C GLY A 262 1.08 -20.44 -9.04
N VAL A 263 1.12 -19.12 -8.94
CA VAL A 263 1.30 -18.20 -10.06
C VAL A 263 2.77 -17.88 -10.28
N ARG A 264 3.27 -18.20 -11.47
CA ARG A 264 4.67 -17.96 -11.84
C ARG A 264 4.90 -16.50 -12.22
N ASP A 265 6.13 -16.04 -12.05
CA ASP A 265 6.54 -14.72 -12.53
C ASP A 265 6.85 -14.77 -14.03
N THR A 266 5.90 -14.30 -14.84
CA THR A 266 6.00 -14.26 -16.31
C THR A 266 5.73 -12.86 -16.85
N GLY A 267 6.23 -12.60 -18.06
CA GLY A 267 5.94 -11.37 -18.82
C GLY A 267 4.57 -11.41 -19.51
N SER A 268 4.21 -10.31 -20.18
CA SER A 268 2.97 -10.17 -20.96
C SER A 268 2.86 -11.18 -22.11
N ASP A 269 3.88 -11.31 -22.96
CA ASP A 269 3.83 -12.21 -24.13
C ASP A 269 3.78 -13.69 -23.73
N PRO A 270 4.62 -14.17 -22.77
CA PRO A 270 4.45 -15.52 -22.25
C PRO A 270 3.07 -15.79 -21.63
N MET A 271 2.40 -14.76 -21.08
CA MET A 271 1.05 -14.92 -20.54
C MET A 271 0.04 -15.24 -21.64
N LEU A 272 0.16 -14.59 -22.81
CA LEU A 272 -0.64 -14.92 -24.00
C LEU A 272 -0.37 -16.36 -24.44
N ASP A 273 0.89 -16.79 -24.48
CA ASP A 273 1.25 -18.15 -24.89
C ASP A 273 0.68 -19.23 -23.97
N MET A 274 0.69 -18.98 -22.66
CA MET A 274 0.19 -19.90 -21.64
C MET A 274 -1.35 -20.01 -21.58
N ALA A 275 -2.08 -19.00 -22.08
CA ALA A 275 -3.53 -19.01 -22.04
C ALA A 275 -4.12 -20.12 -22.92
N THR A 276 -4.96 -20.96 -22.31
CA THR A 276 -5.69 -22.04 -23.00
C THR A 276 -6.88 -21.53 -23.80
N GLU A 277 -7.46 -20.40 -23.39
CA GLU A 277 -8.55 -19.72 -24.07
C GLU A 277 -8.15 -18.27 -24.39
N LYS A 278 -8.09 -17.96 -25.69
CA LYS A 278 -7.67 -16.68 -26.23
C LYS A 278 -8.21 -16.50 -27.65
N GLY A 279 -8.24 -15.27 -28.13
CA GLY A 279 -8.70 -14.94 -29.48
C GLY A 279 -8.24 -13.58 -29.95
N THR A 280 -8.56 -13.24 -31.19
CA THR A 280 -8.35 -11.89 -31.74
C THR A 280 -9.34 -10.92 -31.13
N ILE A 281 -8.96 -9.65 -30.98
CA ILE A 281 -9.74 -8.65 -30.22
C ILE A 281 -11.16 -8.43 -30.75
N ASP A 282 -11.40 -8.66 -32.05
CA ASP A 282 -12.71 -8.55 -32.70
C ASP A 282 -13.70 -9.64 -32.26
N THR A 283 -13.22 -10.69 -31.60
CA THR A 283 -14.03 -11.80 -31.04
C THR A 283 -14.20 -11.71 -29.52
N MET A 284 -13.79 -10.58 -28.92
CA MET A 284 -13.67 -10.46 -27.47
C MET A 284 -15.00 -10.66 -26.73
N PRO A 285 -15.04 -11.52 -25.69
CA PRO A 285 -16.22 -11.68 -24.85
C PRO A 285 -16.44 -10.45 -23.98
N ASP A 286 -17.70 -10.11 -23.72
CA ASP A 286 -18.07 -9.09 -22.73
C ASP A 286 -18.05 -9.68 -21.30
N ILE A 287 -16.85 -10.04 -20.83
CA ILE A 287 -16.62 -10.64 -19.51
C ILE A 287 -15.54 -9.81 -18.80
N PRO A 288 -15.91 -8.99 -17.80
CA PRO A 288 -14.93 -8.28 -16.97
C PRO A 288 -13.89 -9.22 -16.35
N GLY A 289 -12.65 -8.77 -16.28
CA GLY A 289 -11.50 -9.53 -15.78
C GLY A 289 -10.75 -10.33 -16.86
N ILE A 290 -11.24 -10.37 -18.10
CA ILE A 290 -10.44 -10.85 -19.23
C ILE A 290 -9.25 -9.92 -19.47
N ALA A 291 -8.09 -10.49 -19.77
CA ALA A 291 -6.95 -9.69 -20.19
C ALA A 291 -7.02 -9.35 -21.68
N VAL A 292 -6.64 -8.12 -22.01
CA VAL A 292 -6.44 -7.63 -23.37
C VAL A 292 -4.94 -7.45 -23.60
N TRP A 293 -4.46 -7.78 -24.79
CA TRP A 293 -3.04 -7.85 -25.09
C TRP A 293 -2.71 -7.26 -26.46
N MET A 294 -1.54 -6.65 -26.55
CA MET A 294 -0.82 -6.31 -27.78
C MET A 294 0.67 -6.59 -27.56
N ASP A 295 1.47 -6.58 -28.62
CA ASP A 295 2.90 -6.90 -28.53
C ASP A 295 3.60 -6.12 -27.39
N GLY A 296 4.14 -6.86 -26.41
CA GLY A 296 4.83 -6.30 -25.24
C GLY A 296 3.93 -5.71 -24.14
N HIS A 297 2.60 -5.64 -24.30
CA HIS A 297 1.72 -4.91 -23.38
C HIS A 297 0.40 -5.63 -23.08
N ILE A 298 -0.09 -5.50 -21.85
CA ILE A 298 -1.29 -6.17 -21.36
C ILE A 298 -2.13 -5.26 -20.47
N GLY A 299 -3.45 -5.47 -20.50
CA GLY A 299 -4.43 -4.74 -19.70
C GLY A 299 -5.58 -5.65 -19.27
N ILE A 300 -6.52 -5.08 -18.52
CA ILE A 300 -7.68 -5.78 -17.96
C ILE A 300 -8.95 -5.13 -18.49
N TYR A 301 -9.83 -5.91 -19.10
CA TYR A 301 -11.17 -5.46 -19.46
C TYR A 301 -12.05 -5.36 -18.22
N VAL A 302 -12.79 -4.27 -18.05
CA VAL A 302 -13.55 -4.00 -16.81
C VAL A 302 -15.05 -3.81 -17.03
N GLY A 303 -15.54 -4.17 -18.22
CA GLY A 303 -16.93 -3.97 -18.66
C GLY A 303 -17.12 -2.66 -19.43
N ASP A 304 -18.31 -2.49 -20.02
CA ASP A 304 -18.75 -1.26 -20.69
C ASP A 304 -17.78 -0.74 -21.78
N GLY A 305 -17.09 -1.65 -22.46
CA GLY A 305 -16.11 -1.28 -23.48
C GLY A 305 -14.88 -0.55 -22.92
N GLN A 306 -14.59 -0.68 -21.62
CA GLN A 306 -13.44 -0.05 -20.96
C GLN A 306 -12.34 -1.06 -20.59
N THR A 307 -11.10 -0.61 -20.69
CA THR A 307 -9.91 -1.36 -20.27
C THR A 307 -9.10 -0.53 -19.28
N ILE A 308 -8.48 -1.19 -18.30
CA ILE A 308 -7.54 -0.57 -17.35
C ILE A 308 -6.19 -1.25 -17.49
N HIS A 309 -5.13 -0.45 -17.55
CA HIS A 309 -3.76 -0.95 -17.63
C HIS A 309 -2.78 0.07 -17.04
N ALA A 310 -1.64 -0.43 -16.56
CA ALA A 310 -0.51 0.41 -16.18
C ALA A 310 0.23 0.81 -17.46
N ALA A 311 0.10 2.07 -17.90
CA ALA A 311 0.49 2.49 -19.25
C ALA A 311 1.97 2.77 -19.41
N ASN A 312 2.52 3.66 -18.57
CA ASN A 312 3.93 4.06 -18.58
C ASN A 312 4.21 4.92 -17.35
N THR A 313 5.50 5.22 -17.14
CA THR A 313 6.02 5.98 -16.00
C THR A 313 5.32 7.31 -15.79
N GLU A 314 4.93 8.04 -16.84
CA GLU A 314 4.32 9.37 -16.71
C GLU A 314 2.84 9.32 -16.33
N LEU A 315 2.11 8.33 -16.84
CA LEU A 315 0.65 8.25 -16.70
C LEU A 315 0.17 7.34 -15.58
N GLY A 316 0.97 6.34 -15.18
CA GLY A 316 0.56 5.35 -14.20
C GLY A 316 -0.52 4.41 -14.74
N VAL A 317 -1.46 4.02 -13.87
CA VAL A 317 -2.64 3.23 -14.21
C VAL A 317 -3.74 4.11 -14.79
N ILE A 318 -4.14 3.83 -16.03
CA ILE A 318 -5.17 4.57 -16.76
C ILE A 318 -6.31 3.67 -17.19
N MET A 319 -7.44 4.31 -17.51
CA MET A 319 -8.59 3.66 -18.14
C MET A 319 -8.73 4.18 -19.57
N THR A 320 -8.89 3.29 -20.53
CA THR A 320 -9.00 3.60 -21.96
C THR A 320 -10.13 2.79 -22.60
N PRO A 321 -10.88 3.36 -23.57
CA PRO A 321 -11.89 2.61 -24.30
C PRO A 321 -11.26 1.50 -25.13
N LEU A 322 -11.80 0.27 -25.05
CA LEU A 322 -11.33 -0.91 -25.77
C LEU A 322 -11.09 -0.62 -27.27
N ALA A 323 -12.05 0.06 -27.90
CA ALA A 323 -12.02 0.38 -29.33
C ALA A 323 -10.93 1.40 -29.74
N GLN A 324 -10.29 2.09 -28.79
CA GLN A 324 -9.29 3.14 -29.04
C GLN A 324 -7.88 2.74 -28.61
N SER A 325 -7.70 1.55 -28.04
CA SER A 325 -6.47 1.17 -27.34
C SER A 325 -5.53 0.27 -28.14
N GLY A 326 -5.85 -0.08 -29.39
CA GLY A 326 -4.94 -0.84 -30.27
C GLY A 326 -4.67 -2.29 -29.85
N TRP A 327 -5.43 -2.82 -28.89
CA TRP A 327 -5.36 -4.23 -28.48
C TRP A 327 -5.57 -5.15 -29.68
N THR A 328 -4.82 -6.25 -29.74
CA THR A 328 -4.88 -7.20 -30.86
C THR A 328 -5.49 -8.53 -30.47
N HIS A 329 -5.37 -8.91 -29.20
CA HIS A 329 -5.85 -10.19 -28.67
C HIS A 329 -6.51 -10.01 -27.31
N TRP A 330 -7.36 -10.97 -26.97
CA TRP A 330 -7.84 -11.18 -25.61
C TRP A 330 -7.41 -12.57 -25.14
N LEU A 331 -7.28 -12.74 -23.82
CA LEU A 331 -6.96 -14.03 -23.21
C LEU A 331 -7.60 -14.20 -21.83
N LYS A 332 -7.96 -15.44 -21.50
CA LYS A 332 -8.19 -15.83 -20.11
C LYS A 332 -6.85 -16.08 -19.44
N ILE A 333 -6.54 -15.24 -18.45
CA ILE A 333 -5.31 -15.30 -17.67
C ILE A 333 -5.25 -16.66 -16.96
N PRO A 334 -4.18 -17.45 -17.17
CA PRO A 334 -3.92 -18.65 -16.38
C PRO A 334 -4.01 -18.32 -14.88
N TYR A 335 -4.47 -19.28 -14.07
CA TYR A 335 -4.61 -19.14 -12.61
C TYR A 335 -5.75 -18.24 -12.10
N ILE A 336 -6.52 -17.61 -12.99
CA ILE A 336 -7.75 -16.90 -12.63
C ILE A 336 -8.96 -17.80 -12.91
N THR A 337 -9.81 -17.97 -11.91
CA THR A 337 -11.12 -18.62 -12.07
C THR A 337 -12.09 -17.65 -12.73
N TYR A 338 -12.67 -18.06 -13.86
CA TYR A 338 -13.70 -17.28 -14.54
C TYR A 338 -15.07 -17.77 -14.07
N LEU A 339 -15.76 -16.93 -13.30
CA LEU A 339 -17.09 -17.22 -12.82
C LEU A 339 -18.05 -17.21 -14.01
N GLU A 340 -18.80 -18.30 -14.20
CA GLU A 340 -19.85 -18.35 -15.21
C GLU A 340 -20.98 -17.42 -14.77
N ASN A 341 -21.47 -16.59 -15.70
CA ASN A 341 -22.71 -15.86 -15.47
C ASN A 341 -23.80 -16.91 -15.21
N THR A 342 -24.27 -17.00 -13.97
CA THR A 342 -25.51 -17.71 -13.70
C THR A 342 -26.61 -16.86 -14.32
N GLU A 343 -27.16 -17.32 -15.45
CA GLU A 343 -28.32 -16.71 -16.11
C GLU A 343 -29.50 -16.51 -15.17
#